data_AF-A0A5K1DM63-F1
#
_entry.id   AF-A0A5K1DM63-F1
#
_cell.length_a   1.000
_cell.length_b   1.000
_cell.length_c   1.000
_cell.angle_alpha   90.00
_cell.angle_beta   90.00
_cell.angle_gamma   90.00
#
_symmetry.space_group_name_H-M   'P 1'
#
loop_
_entity.id
_entity.type
_entity.pdbx_description
1 polymer ?
#
loop_
_entity_poly.entity_id
_entity_poly.type
_entity_poly.pdbx_seq_one_letter_code
_entity_poly.pdbx_strand_id
1 'polypeptide(L)' 'VEIVMGLEEEFGITVGEDTAQSIVTVQDAADLIEELVSKKTG' A
#
# COMPACT_ATOMS: atom_id res chain seq x y z
N VAL A 1 0.76 -9.99 -5.13
CA VAL A 1 1.65 -10.73 -4.20
C VAL A 1 3.05 -10.10 -4.18
N GLU A 2 3.77 -10.01 -5.30
CA GLU A 2 5.15 -9.44 -5.30
C GLU A 2 5.23 -7.94 -4.94
N ILE A 3 4.41 -7.07 -5.55
CA ILE A 3 4.40 -5.62 -5.26
C ILE A 3 3.92 -5.32 -3.83
N VAL A 4 2.88 -6.02 -3.39
CA VAL A 4 2.26 -5.78 -2.08
C VAL A 4 3.24 -6.10 -0.96
N MET A 5 3.92 -7.23 -1.04
CA MET A 5 4.95 -7.60 -0.05
C MET A 5 6.09 -6.59 0.02
N GLY A 6 6.57 -6.08 -1.13
CA GLY A 6 7.60 -5.05 -1.15
C GLY A 6 7.15 -3.72 -0.53
N LEU A 7 5.90 -3.34 -0.73
CA LEU A 7 5.33 -2.13 -0.12
C LEU A 7 5.17 -2.28 1.41
N GLU A 8 4.73 -3.44 1.87
CA GLU A 8 4.60 -3.72 3.30
C GLU A 8 5.95 -3.74 4.02
N GLU A 9 6.99 -4.32 3.41
CA GLU A 9 8.34 -4.33 3.98
C GLU A 9 9.02 -2.95 3.93
N GLU A 10 8.95 -2.24 2.81
CA GLU A 10 9.64 -0.96 2.61
C GLU A 10 9.01 0.18 3.44
N PHE A 11 7.67 0.22 3.49
CA PHE A 11 6.93 1.27 4.19
C PHE A 11 6.40 0.85 5.57
N GLY A 12 6.52 -0.44 5.94
CA GLY A 12 6.03 -0.95 7.21
C GLY A 12 4.51 -0.81 7.37
N ILE A 13 3.78 -0.90 6.24
CA ILE A 13 2.32 -0.82 6.15
C ILE A 13 1.72 -2.23 6.03
N THR A 14 0.41 -2.34 6.19
CA THR A 14 -0.32 -3.58 5.93
C THR A 14 -1.38 -3.29 4.89
N VAL A 15 -1.35 -4.03 3.78
CA VAL A 15 -2.27 -3.85 2.66
C VAL A 15 -3.21 -5.06 2.64
N GLY A 16 -4.50 -4.81 2.84
CA GLY A 16 -5.51 -5.87 2.78
C GLY A 16 -5.63 -6.46 1.37
N GLU A 17 -6.07 -7.72 1.29
CA GLU A 17 -6.20 -8.45 0.01
C GLU A 17 -7.15 -7.74 -0.97
N ASP A 18 -8.28 -7.22 -0.46
CA ASP A 18 -9.24 -6.42 -1.25
C ASP A 18 -8.64 -5.11 -1.76
N THR A 19 -7.80 -4.48 -0.93
CA THR A 19 -7.11 -3.23 -1.25
C THR A 19 -6.03 -3.46 -2.30
N ALA A 20 -5.30 -4.57 -2.20
CA ALA A 20 -4.32 -5.00 -3.20
C ALA A 20 -4.97 -5.25 -4.57
N GLN A 21 -6.18 -5.80 -4.61
CA GLN A 21 -6.93 -5.97 -5.87
C GLN A 21 -7.40 -4.65 -6.48
N SER A 22 -7.48 -3.58 -5.69
CA SER A 22 -7.90 -2.26 -6.14
C SER A 22 -6.75 -1.46 -6.75
N ILE A 23 -5.50 -1.91 -6.60
CA ILE A 23 -4.32 -1.31 -7.21
C ILE A 23 -4.23 -1.77 -8.67
N VAL A 24 -4.72 -0.95 -9.59
CA VAL A 24 -4.69 -1.25 -11.04
C VAL A 24 -3.62 -0.42 -11.74
N THR A 25 -3.28 0.74 -11.18
CA THR A 25 -2.31 1.68 -11.72
C THR A 25 -1.22 2.02 -10.69
N VAL A 26 -0.11 2.57 -11.20
CA VAL A 26 0.97 3.09 -10.34
C VAL A 26 0.50 4.25 -9.46
N GLN A 27 -0.54 4.98 -9.87
CA GLN A 27 -1.12 6.06 -9.07
C GLN A 27 -1.91 5.50 -7.89
N ASP A 28 -2.72 4.46 -8.11
CA ASP A 28 -3.47 3.81 -7.03
C ASP A 28 -2.53 3.28 -5.94
N ALA A 29 -1.38 2.71 -6.34
CA ALA A 29 -0.36 2.27 -5.41
C ALA A 29 0.23 3.46 -4.62
N ALA A 30 0.57 4.55 -5.30
CA ALA A 30 1.13 5.76 -4.67
C ALA A 30 0.17 6.37 -3.65
N ASP A 31 -1.10 6.53 -4.03
CA ASP A 31 -2.15 7.09 -3.18
C ASP A 31 -2.38 6.20 -1.94
N LEU A 32 -2.36 4.87 -2.11
CA LEU A 32 -2.52 3.93 -1.01
C LEU A 32 -1.36 4.00 0.00
N ILE A 33 -0.13 4.12 -0.50
CA ILE A 33 1.06 4.26 0.35
C ILE A 33 0.97 5.55 1.16
N GLU A 34 0.60 6.67 0.53
CA GLU A 34 0.45 7.95 1.21
C GLU A 34 -0.63 7.89 2.31
N GLU A 35 -1.77 7.26 2.02
CA GLU A 35 -2.85 7.09 3.00
C GLU A 35 -2.41 6.22 4.18
N LEU A 36 -1.74 5.09 3.93
CA LEU A 36 -1.31 4.16 4.97
C LEU A 36 -0.15 4.71 5.80
N VAL A 37 0.81 5.39 5.17
CA VAL A 37 1.92 6.05 5.85
C VAL A 37 1.40 7.21 6.71
N SER A 38 0.50 8.04 6.19
CA SER A 38 -0.09 9.15 6.97
C SER A 38 -0.86 8.66 8.20
N LYS A 39 -1.59 7.54 8.10
CA LYS A 39 -2.26 6.88 9.24
C LYS A 39 -1.30 6.27 10.26
N LYS A 40 -0.11 5.86 9.84
CA LYS A 40 0.91 5.25 10.74
C LYS A 40 1.63 6.28 11.60
N THR A 41 1.73 7.52 11.15
CA THR A 41 2.41 8.62 11.85
C THR A 41 1.50 9.54 12.67
N GLY A 42 0.20 9.21 12.79
CA GLY A 42 -0.79 9.95 13.58
C GLY A 42 -1.05 9.39 14.97
#